data_AF-A0A954MSG6-F1
#
_entry.id   AF-A0A954MSG6-F1
#
_cell.length_a   1.000
_cell.length_b   1.000
_cell.length_c   1.000
_cell.angle_alpha   90.00
_cell.angle_beta   90.00
_cell.angle_gamma   90.00
#
_symmetry.space_group_name_H-M   'P 1'
#
loop_
_entity.id
_entity.type
_entity.pdbx_description
1 polymer ?
#
loop_
_entity_poly.entity_id
_entity_poly.type
_entity_poly.pdbx_seq_one_letter_code
_entity_poly.pdbx_strand_id
1 'polypeptide(L)'
;MRRTSPHTDRPHRRKASVLIVVLVVIGLLSLGAYTFSEFMLIEATSSNFHLSSAQSRAAADSGVELVASYLADRTQRTSSLSFSAPTLFQNQSLGTDSDGNDDLLARFSVVSPNSNDPSGGSIRFGLVDESAKINLNTLATMDLEEVQRQQLLLDIPLMTPEIADAILDWLDEDSLARPSGAEQDSYSGQSPTVTVRNGPISSLDELLLVRGVTPDLLFGEDLNRNGLLDPNENDGPAQPPIDNADGQLQRGWIEYFTIHGRESNVRVDGSKKININNPDLDALFTAVQQELGLDTAKFIIAYRTVQQSTGGPGSPEVPGNGRRRNSGSGNNSNQPPELVGGIDISGGSKVNVASLYELIGKEMQVKVDGSNTTLKSPWQKEPSEMIRYLPTLHDTFALDDAEYRPGRININQAPQEILMNIPGLDPQVVQSIVAARDTVDASDDSPDRVTAGWLVVRQLVTLEKMIELDPYLTAQGDVYHFQVVGYSERGGPMNRLEAILDASGLNPVLLKFQDLSRLGSGYSREQLGVPPPP
;
A
#
# COMPACT_ATOMS: atom_id res chain seq x y z
N MET A 1 -68.65 75.00 -78.31
CA MET A 1 -67.45 74.19 -78.61
C MET A 1 -66.82 73.75 -77.29
N ARG A 2 -66.67 72.42 -77.13
CA ARG A 2 -65.67 71.63 -76.37
C ARG A 2 -65.05 72.22 -75.08
N ARG A 3 -65.31 71.55 -73.93
CA ARG A 3 -64.42 70.60 -73.19
C ARG A 3 -63.29 71.35 -72.45
N THR A 4 -63.11 71.22 -71.13
CA THR A 4 -62.84 69.99 -70.37
C THR A 4 -63.07 70.20 -68.87
N SER A 5 -63.65 69.21 -68.19
CA SER A 5 -63.73 69.12 -66.72
C SER A 5 -62.33 68.94 -66.10
N PRO A 6 -62.04 69.53 -64.92
CA PRO A 6 -60.81 69.22 -64.21
C PRO A 6 -60.98 67.91 -63.43
N HIS A 7 -60.28 66.86 -63.86
CA HIS A 7 -60.09 65.66 -63.06
C HIS A 7 -59.08 66.01 -61.95
N THR A 8 -59.55 66.10 -60.71
CA THR A 8 -58.67 66.17 -59.54
C THR A 8 -58.19 64.75 -59.21
N ASP A 9 -57.00 64.39 -59.67
CA ASP A 9 -56.29 63.21 -59.18
C ASP A 9 -55.85 63.47 -57.74
N ARG A 10 -56.45 62.76 -56.79
CA ARG A 10 -55.93 62.72 -55.41
C ARG A 10 -54.70 61.82 -55.42
N PRO A 11 -53.51 62.28 -55.00
CA PRO A 11 -52.38 61.39 -54.87
C PRO A 11 -52.70 60.37 -53.78
N HIS A 12 -52.80 59.09 -54.15
CA HIS A 12 -52.77 58.00 -53.20
C HIS A 12 -51.43 58.08 -52.43
N ARG A 13 -51.46 58.66 -51.23
CA ARG A 13 -50.40 58.48 -50.23
C ARG A 13 -50.27 56.98 -49.96
N ARG A 14 -49.36 56.30 -50.68
CA ARG A 14 -48.90 54.97 -50.29
C ARG A 14 -48.25 55.14 -48.91
N LYS A 15 -48.89 54.58 -47.90
CA LYS A 15 -48.42 54.61 -46.51
C LYS A 15 -47.03 53.98 -46.47
N ALA A 16 -46.03 54.70 -45.95
CA ALA A 16 -44.65 54.25 -45.78
C ALA A 16 -44.49 53.20 -44.64
N SER A 17 -45.40 52.22 -44.56
CA SER A 17 -45.41 51.19 -43.50
C SER A 17 -44.55 49.97 -43.84
N VAL A 18 -44.24 49.74 -45.12
CA VAL A 18 -43.50 48.55 -45.58
C VAL A 18 -42.05 48.53 -45.06
N LEU A 19 -41.37 49.67 -45.05
CA LEU A 19 -39.98 49.76 -44.58
C LEU A 19 -39.86 49.41 -43.09
N ILE A 20 -40.79 49.90 -42.26
CA ILE A 20 -40.80 49.64 -40.82
C ILE A 20 -41.05 48.15 -40.56
N VAL A 21 -42.01 47.54 -41.28
CA VAL A 21 -42.28 46.11 -41.18
C VAL A 21 -41.06 45.29 -41.60
N VAL A 22 -40.41 45.65 -42.71
CA VAL A 22 -39.20 44.95 -43.18
C VAL A 22 -38.06 45.08 -42.17
N LEU A 23 -37.84 46.26 -41.59
CA LEU A 23 -36.78 46.47 -40.60
C LEU A 23 -37.05 45.69 -39.32
N VAL A 24 -38.29 45.64 -38.85
CA VAL A 24 -38.69 44.80 -37.70
C VAL A 24 -38.50 43.32 -38.02
N VAL A 25 -38.90 42.86 -39.21
CA VAL A 25 -38.70 41.47 -39.63
C VAL A 25 -37.21 41.12 -39.72
N ILE A 26 -36.39 41.98 -40.32
CA ILE A 26 -34.94 41.79 -40.37
C ILE A 26 -34.36 41.77 -38.95
N GLY A 27 -34.76 42.69 -38.07
CA GLY A 27 -34.31 42.72 -36.68
C GLY A 27 -34.66 41.44 -35.91
N LEU A 28 -35.88 40.93 -36.08
CA LEU A 28 -36.30 39.65 -35.49
C LEU A 28 -35.55 38.45 -36.08
N LEU A 29 -35.32 38.43 -37.40
CA LEU A 29 -34.53 37.38 -38.05
C LEU A 29 -33.07 37.41 -37.63
N SER A 30 -32.46 38.60 -37.51
CA SER A 30 -31.09 38.77 -37.02
C SER A 30 -30.95 38.34 -35.56
N LEU A 31 -31.91 38.70 -34.70
CA LEU A 31 -31.92 38.24 -33.31
C LEU A 31 -32.09 36.71 -33.24
N GLY A 32 -32.99 36.14 -34.03
CA GLY A 32 -33.17 34.69 -34.14
C GLY A 32 -31.89 33.98 -34.59
N ALA A 33 -31.24 34.48 -35.65
CA ALA A 33 -29.98 33.94 -36.14
C ALA A 33 -28.85 34.05 -35.09
N TYR A 34 -28.77 35.16 -34.37
CA TYR A 34 -27.80 35.35 -33.28
C TYR A 34 -28.03 34.34 -32.15
N THR A 35 -29.27 34.21 -31.66
CA THR A 35 -29.59 33.24 -30.59
C THR A 35 -29.34 31.79 -31.00
N PHE A 36 -29.63 31.43 -32.26
CA PHE A 36 -29.33 30.10 -32.79
C PHE A 36 -27.81 29.86 -32.87
N SER A 37 -27.04 30.85 -33.31
CA SER A 37 -25.58 30.74 -33.39
C SER A 37 -24.95 30.54 -32.00
N GLU A 38 -25.36 31.31 -31.00
CA GLU A 38 -24.92 31.16 -29.61
C GLU A 38 -25.26 29.76 -29.07
N PHE A 39 -26.50 29.31 -29.27
CA PHE A 39 -26.92 27.97 -28.84
C PHE A 39 -26.09 26.87 -29.51
N MET A 40 -25.78 27.02 -30.81
CA MET A 40 -24.99 26.02 -31.53
C MET A 40 -23.51 26.02 -31.16
N LEU A 41 -22.93 27.18 -30.79
CA LEU A 41 -21.58 27.24 -30.25
C LEU A 41 -21.49 26.57 -28.86
N ILE A 42 -22.47 26.82 -28.00
CA ILE A 42 -22.56 26.17 -26.68
C ILE A 42 -22.71 24.65 -26.85
N GLU A 43 -23.62 24.20 -27.72
CA GLU A 43 -23.84 22.76 -27.94
C GLU A 43 -22.60 22.07 -28.53
N ALA A 44 -21.91 22.72 -29.49
CA ALA A 44 -20.69 22.18 -30.09
C ALA A 44 -19.54 22.13 -29.08
N THR A 45 -19.36 23.17 -28.26
CA THR A 45 -18.32 23.19 -27.22
C THR A 45 -18.62 22.19 -26.10
N SER A 46 -19.87 22.06 -25.67
CA SER A 46 -20.32 21.06 -24.71
C SER A 46 -20.11 19.64 -25.24
N SER A 47 -20.48 19.37 -26.49
CA SER A 47 -20.28 18.06 -27.13
C SER A 47 -18.79 17.69 -27.21
N ASN A 48 -17.94 18.64 -27.60
CA ASN A 48 -16.49 18.42 -27.62
C ASN A 48 -15.94 18.18 -26.20
N PHE A 49 -16.39 18.95 -25.19
CA PHE A 49 -15.97 18.77 -23.81
C PHE A 49 -16.38 17.40 -23.26
N HIS A 50 -17.60 16.96 -23.53
CA HIS A 50 -18.07 15.62 -23.14
C HIS A 50 -17.26 14.51 -23.80
N LEU A 51 -16.94 14.64 -25.09
CA LEU A 51 -16.09 13.68 -25.79
C LEU A 51 -14.68 13.63 -25.20
N SER A 52 -14.05 14.80 -25.02
CA SER A 52 -12.71 14.88 -24.43
C SER A 52 -12.68 14.35 -23.00
N SER A 53 -13.71 14.62 -22.20
CA SER A 53 -13.80 14.09 -20.83
C SER A 53 -13.99 12.56 -20.82
N ALA A 54 -14.78 12.02 -21.75
CA ALA A 54 -14.94 10.57 -21.88
C ALA A 54 -13.62 9.89 -22.29
N GLN A 55 -12.86 10.52 -23.20
CA GLN A 55 -11.55 10.04 -23.63
C GLN A 55 -10.50 10.11 -22.51
N SER A 56 -10.41 11.24 -21.80
CA SER A 56 -9.50 11.37 -20.65
C SER A 56 -9.87 10.39 -19.55
N ARG A 57 -11.16 10.13 -19.33
CA ARG A 57 -11.58 9.09 -18.37
C ARG A 57 -11.15 7.70 -18.82
N ALA A 58 -11.44 7.32 -20.07
CA ALA A 58 -11.01 6.03 -20.61
C ALA A 58 -9.48 5.86 -20.56
N ALA A 59 -8.74 6.95 -20.70
CA ALA A 59 -7.29 6.94 -20.55
C ALA A 59 -6.85 6.66 -19.10
N ALA A 60 -7.50 7.28 -18.13
CA ALA A 60 -7.27 7.00 -16.72
C ALA A 60 -7.62 5.54 -16.37
N ASP A 61 -8.75 5.03 -16.86
CA ASP A 61 -9.15 3.63 -16.68
C ASP A 61 -8.09 2.67 -17.28
N SER A 62 -7.55 3.01 -18.46
CA SER A 62 -6.48 2.22 -19.11
C SER A 62 -5.19 2.18 -18.30
N GLY A 63 -4.85 3.26 -17.59
CA GLY A 63 -3.69 3.27 -16.70
C GLY A 63 -3.87 2.33 -15.49
N VAL A 64 -5.08 2.19 -14.95
CA VAL A 64 -5.37 1.22 -13.88
C VAL A 64 -5.17 -0.22 -14.38
N GLU A 65 -5.68 -0.53 -15.57
CA GLU A 65 -5.50 -1.84 -16.20
C GLU A 65 -4.03 -2.12 -16.55
N LEU A 66 -3.27 -1.10 -16.98
CA LEU A 66 -1.83 -1.25 -17.22
C LEU A 66 -1.11 -1.66 -15.93
N VAL A 67 -1.37 -0.97 -14.81
CA VAL A 67 -0.78 -1.35 -13.51
C VAL A 67 -1.17 -2.76 -13.12
N ALA A 68 -2.44 -3.15 -13.28
CA ALA A 68 -2.88 -4.52 -13.02
C ALA A 68 -2.14 -5.55 -13.88
N SER A 69 -1.84 -5.25 -15.15
CA SER A 69 -1.08 -6.14 -16.03
C SER A 69 0.37 -6.34 -15.57
N TYR A 70 1.04 -5.28 -15.11
CA TYR A 70 2.38 -5.35 -14.54
C TYR A 70 2.39 -6.15 -13.24
N LEU A 71 1.41 -5.90 -12.37
CA LEU A 71 1.28 -6.60 -11.10
C LEU A 71 0.90 -8.07 -11.26
N ALA A 72 0.28 -8.47 -12.38
CA ALA A 72 -0.02 -9.88 -12.64
C ALA A 72 1.24 -10.73 -12.83
N ASP A 73 2.33 -10.14 -13.35
CA ASP A 73 3.63 -10.79 -13.45
C ASP A 73 4.47 -10.50 -12.20
N ARG A 74 4.57 -11.49 -11.31
CA ARG A 74 5.37 -11.41 -10.07
C ARG A 74 6.84 -11.06 -10.31
N THR A 75 7.41 -11.43 -11.45
CA THR A 75 8.82 -11.12 -11.77
C THR A 75 9.03 -9.65 -12.09
N GLN A 76 7.97 -8.92 -12.44
CA GLN A 76 8.00 -7.50 -12.75
C GLN A 76 7.70 -6.61 -11.53
N ARG A 77 7.35 -7.20 -10.37
CA ARG A 77 7.10 -6.49 -9.11
C ARG A 77 8.42 -6.05 -8.46
N THR A 78 9.19 -5.24 -9.15
CA THR A 78 10.47 -4.71 -8.67
C THR A 78 10.25 -3.57 -7.67
N SER A 79 11.29 -3.24 -6.91
CA SER A 79 11.26 -2.07 -6.03
C SER A 79 11.14 -0.77 -6.82
N SER A 80 11.75 -0.74 -8.02
CA SER A 80 11.63 0.36 -8.98
C SER A 80 10.19 0.59 -9.47
N LEU A 81 9.43 -0.46 -9.82
CA LEU A 81 8.01 -0.35 -10.20
C LEU A 81 7.18 0.27 -9.07
N SER A 82 7.42 -0.19 -7.84
CA SER A 82 6.68 0.25 -6.67
C SER A 82 7.05 1.68 -6.27
N PHE A 83 8.32 2.08 -6.36
CA PHE A 83 8.77 3.38 -5.85
C PHE A 83 8.72 4.50 -6.90
N SER A 84 9.35 4.33 -8.06
CA SER A 84 9.35 5.33 -9.14
C SER A 84 9.79 4.70 -10.47
N ALA A 85 8.84 4.59 -11.41
CA ALA A 85 9.05 4.11 -12.77
C ALA A 85 8.48 5.12 -13.81
N PRO A 86 9.07 6.33 -13.96
CA PRO A 86 8.58 7.33 -14.90
C PRO A 86 8.50 6.84 -16.35
N THR A 87 9.41 5.96 -16.78
CA THR A 87 9.39 5.37 -18.12
C THR A 87 8.11 4.57 -18.41
N LEU A 88 7.51 3.97 -17.38
CA LEU A 88 6.28 3.18 -17.47
C LEU A 88 5.02 3.98 -17.16
N PHE A 89 5.15 5.05 -16.37
CA PHE A 89 4.02 5.70 -15.71
C PHE A 89 3.89 7.19 -15.97
N GLN A 90 4.91 7.86 -16.52
CA GLN A 90 4.85 9.28 -16.85
C GLN A 90 4.44 9.46 -18.31
N ASN A 91 3.44 10.30 -18.56
CA ASN A 91 3.04 10.78 -19.88
C ASN A 91 2.84 9.71 -20.95
N GLN A 92 2.21 8.59 -20.58
CA GLN A 92 2.00 7.44 -21.44
C GLN A 92 0.92 7.72 -22.48
N SER A 93 1.19 7.39 -23.74
CA SER A 93 0.28 7.61 -24.87
C SER A 93 -0.58 6.37 -25.15
N LEU A 94 -1.88 6.57 -25.37
CA LEU A 94 -2.80 5.52 -25.81
C LEU A 94 -3.00 5.62 -27.32
N GLY A 95 -2.28 4.77 -28.05
CA GLY A 95 -2.33 4.66 -29.49
C GLY A 95 -1.16 5.36 -30.19
N THR A 96 -1.09 5.12 -31.49
CA THR A 96 -0.19 5.79 -32.42
C THR A 96 -1.09 6.44 -33.45
N ASP A 97 -1.01 7.75 -33.63
CA ASP A 97 -1.72 8.35 -34.76
C ASP A 97 -0.95 8.01 -36.05
N SER A 98 -1.55 7.18 -36.90
CA SER A 98 -1.02 6.83 -38.22
C SER A 98 -0.94 8.03 -39.17
N ASP A 99 -1.67 9.11 -38.88
CA ASP A 99 -1.71 10.34 -39.68
C ASP A 99 -0.77 11.44 -39.14
N GLY A 100 -0.01 11.17 -38.07
CA GLY A 100 1.00 12.08 -37.51
C GLY A 100 0.44 13.30 -36.78
N ASN A 101 -0.82 13.24 -36.31
CA ASN A 101 -1.47 14.31 -35.56
C ASN A 101 -1.63 13.91 -34.08
N ASP A 102 -0.48 13.86 -33.38
CA ASP A 102 -0.37 13.45 -31.98
C ASP A 102 -1.25 14.28 -31.02
N ASP A 103 -1.70 15.47 -31.44
CA ASP A 103 -2.55 16.39 -30.66
C ASP A 103 -3.86 15.78 -30.13
N LEU A 104 -4.39 14.74 -30.77
CA LEU A 104 -5.64 14.08 -30.37
C LEU A 104 -5.42 12.85 -29.48
N LEU A 105 -4.17 12.49 -29.17
CA LEU A 105 -3.88 11.31 -28.39
C LEU A 105 -4.31 11.51 -26.94
N ALA A 106 -5.05 10.51 -26.45
CA ALA A 106 -5.36 10.40 -25.04
C ALA A 106 -4.11 9.85 -24.33
N ARG A 107 -3.79 10.46 -23.20
CA ARG A 107 -2.60 10.16 -22.41
C ARG A 107 -3.01 9.92 -20.97
N PHE A 108 -2.17 9.19 -20.25
CA PHE A 108 -2.32 9.06 -18.80
C PHE A 108 -0.98 9.10 -18.10
N SER A 109 -1.03 9.40 -16.81
CA SER A 109 0.09 9.19 -15.89
C SER A 109 -0.39 8.48 -14.64
N VAL A 110 0.43 7.55 -14.13
CA VAL A 110 0.22 6.92 -12.82
C VAL A 110 1.10 7.65 -11.82
N VAL A 111 0.49 8.18 -10.77
CA VAL A 111 1.14 9.06 -9.80
C VAL A 111 0.86 8.59 -8.38
N SER A 112 1.82 8.87 -7.50
CA SER A 112 1.70 8.66 -6.06
C SER A 112 2.34 9.83 -5.29
N PRO A 113 1.81 10.16 -4.09
CA PRO A 113 2.45 11.13 -3.20
C PRO A 113 3.88 10.73 -2.84
N ASN A 114 4.74 11.73 -2.64
CA ASN A 114 6.07 11.50 -2.08
C ASN A 114 6.01 11.58 -0.55
N SER A 115 5.79 10.44 0.10
CA SER A 115 5.70 10.31 1.57
C SER A 115 6.94 10.83 2.31
N ASN A 116 8.11 10.75 1.69
CA ASN A 116 9.39 11.20 2.26
C ASN A 116 9.63 12.71 2.06
N ASP A 117 8.77 13.40 1.32
CA ASP A 117 8.83 14.85 1.11
C ASP A 117 7.72 15.53 1.91
N PRO A 118 8.01 15.99 3.15
CA PRO A 118 7.04 16.71 3.96
C PRO A 118 6.70 18.09 3.40
N SER A 119 7.49 18.64 2.47
CA SER A 119 7.17 19.93 1.85
C SER A 119 6.04 19.84 0.82
N GLY A 120 5.65 18.62 0.40
CA GLY A 120 4.65 18.44 -0.65
C GLY A 120 5.08 19.06 -1.98
N GLY A 121 6.39 19.17 -2.24
CA GLY A 121 6.91 19.84 -3.44
C GLY A 121 6.97 18.95 -4.67
N SER A 122 6.87 17.63 -4.50
CA SER A 122 7.10 16.64 -5.56
C SER A 122 6.12 15.46 -5.53
N ILE A 123 5.86 14.91 -6.71
CA ILE A 123 5.12 13.65 -6.92
C ILE A 123 6.06 12.58 -7.45
N ARG A 124 5.67 11.32 -7.29
CA ARG A 124 6.36 10.16 -7.87
C ARG A 124 5.49 9.55 -8.98
N PHE A 125 6.14 8.99 -10.00
CA PHE A 125 5.48 8.17 -11.02
C PHE A 125 5.65 6.70 -10.66
N GLY A 126 4.79 6.18 -9.79
CA GLY A 126 4.95 4.88 -9.17
C GLY A 126 3.76 4.56 -8.28
N LEU A 127 3.90 3.51 -7.47
CA LEU A 127 2.86 3.03 -6.58
C LEU A 127 3.20 3.39 -5.12
N VAL A 128 2.26 3.11 -4.23
CA VAL A 128 2.46 3.11 -2.77
C VAL A 128 2.17 1.69 -2.32
N ASP A 129 3.11 1.05 -1.64
CA ASP A 129 2.85 -0.23 -1.01
C ASP A 129 2.02 -0.01 0.27
N GLU A 130 0.83 -0.60 0.34
CA GLU A 130 -0.04 -0.48 1.51
C GLU A 130 0.57 -1.16 2.75
N SER A 131 1.53 -2.06 2.59
CA SER A 131 2.32 -2.61 3.70
C SER A 131 3.32 -1.59 4.26
N ALA A 132 3.54 -0.44 3.60
CA ALA A 132 4.27 0.67 4.20
C ALA A 132 3.48 1.35 5.33
N LYS A 133 2.18 1.05 5.47
CA LYS A 133 1.26 1.62 6.45
C LYS A 133 0.89 0.59 7.53
N ILE A 134 0.35 1.05 8.66
CA ILE A 134 -0.17 0.18 9.71
C ILE A 134 -1.55 -0.33 9.30
N ASN A 135 -1.70 -1.65 9.18
CA ASN A 135 -2.99 -2.26 8.89
C ASN A 135 -3.82 -2.39 10.18
N LEU A 136 -4.80 -1.50 10.35
CA LEU A 136 -5.61 -1.42 11.57
C LEU A 136 -6.35 -2.73 11.87
N ASN A 137 -6.88 -3.39 10.84
CA ASN A 137 -7.62 -4.65 11.01
C ASN A 137 -6.74 -5.81 11.51
N THR A 138 -5.42 -5.70 11.36
CA THR A 138 -4.50 -6.74 11.81
C THR A 138 -4.11 -6.56 13.27
N LEU A 139 -4.21 -5.34 13.81
CA LEU A 139 -3.85 -5.02 15.19
C LEU A 139 -4.64 -5.87 16.17
N ALA A 140 -5.91 -6.22 15.88
CA ALA A 140 -6.74 -7.10 16.71
C ALA A 140 -6.24 -8.56 16.73
N THR A 141 -5.65 -9.03 15.64
CA THR A 141 -5.26 -10.45 15.44
C THR A 141 -3.79 -10.74 15.74
N MET A 142 -2.95 -9.72 15.85
CA MET A 142 -1.54 -9.90 16.19
C MET A 142 -1.39 -10.45 17.62
N ASP A 143 -0.42 -11.35 17.79
CA ASP A 143 -0.04 -11.91 19.10
C ASP A 143 0.82 -10.91 19.87
N LEU A 144 0.18 -9.85 20.35
CA LEU A 144 0.80 -8.73 21.07
C LEU A 144 0.08 -8.50 22.39
N GLU A 145 0.88 -8.25 23.42
CA GLU A 145 0.40 -7.71 24.69
C GLU A 145 -0.28 -6.35 24.46
N GLU A 146 -1.27 -6.00 25.28
CA GLU A 146 -2.07 -4.77 25.11
C GLU A 146 -1.19 -3.51 25.03
N VAL A 147 -0.13 -3.43 25.85
CA VAL A 147 0.81 -2.29 25.86
C VAL A 147 1.59 -2.19 24.54
N GLN A 148 2.00 -3.32 23.97
CA GLN A 148 2.72 -3.33 22.68
C GLN A 148 1.78 -2.94 21.54
N ARG A 149 0.53 -3.38 21.60
CA ARG A 149 -0.51 -3.05 20.61
C ARG A 149 -0.84 -1.56 20.62
N GLN A 150 -0.94 -0.95 21.80
CA GLN A 150 -1.10 0.49 21.95
C GLN A 150 0.11 1.25 21.42
N GLN A 151 1.33 0.79 21.75
CA GLN A 151 2.58 1.41 21.31
C GLN A 151 2.70 1.48 19.78
N LEU A 152 2.04 0.59 19.03
CA LEU A 152 2.03 0.63 17.57
C LEU A 152 1.36 1.89 17.00
N LEU A 153 0.63 2.67 17.79
CA LEU A 153 -0.09 3.87 17.34
C LEU A 153 0.48 5.17 17.89
N LEU A 154 1.23 5.15 19.00
CA LEU A 154 1.52 6.34 19.80
C LEU A 154 2.48 7.34 19.14
N ASP A 155 3.37 6.89 18.24
CA ASP A 155 4.29 7.78 17.52
C ASP A 155 3.67 8.35 16.23
N ILE A 156 2.39 8.08 15.97
CA ILE A 156 1.64 8.77 14.91
C ILE A 156 1.39 10.23 15.32
N PRO A 157 1.59 11.23 14.44
CA PRO A 157 1.41 12.64 14.79
C PRO A 157 0.04 12.93 15.36
N LEU A 158 0.01 13.70 16.46
CA LEU A 158 -1.19 14.10 17.19
C LEU A 158 -2.00 12.93 17.78
N MET A 159 -1.47 11.70 17.78
CA MET A 159 -2.08 10.58 18.49
C MET A 159 -1.96 10.79 20.00
N THR A 160 -3.03 10.47 20.73
CA THR A 160 -3.04 10.46 22.20
C THR A 160 -3.36 9.05 22.68
N PRO A 161 -2.93 8.65 23.90
CA PRO A 161 -3.30 7.35 24.47
C PRO A 161 -4.81 7.11 24.50
N GLU A 162 -5.60 8.15 24.75
CA GLU A 162 -7.07 8.09 24.76
C GLU A 162 -7.66 7.78 23.38
N ILE A 163 -7.07 8.32 22.30
CA ILE A 163 -7.52 8.03 20.94
C ILE A 163 -7.01 6.65 20.50
N ALA A 164 -5.77 6.30 20.81
CA ALA A 164 -5.21 4.99 20.50
C ALA A 164 -6.05 3.87 21.13
N ASP A 165 -6.36 3.97 22.43
CA ASP A 165 -7.22 2.99 23.10
C ASP A 165 -8.63 2.97 22.52
N ALA A 166 -9.21 4.13 22.19
CA ALA A 166 -10.54 4.18 21.57
C ALA A 166 -10.57 3.54 20.17
N ILE A 167 -9.49 3.65 19.39
CA ILE A 167 -9.35 2.95 18.10
C ILE A 167 -9.23 1.44 18.33
N LEU A 168 -8.45 1.01 19.33
CA LEU A 168 -8.29 -0.41 19.62
C LEU A 168 -9.58 -1.06 20.14
N ASP A 169 -10.32 -0.40 21.04
CA ASP A 169 -11.64 -0.86 21.54
C ASP A 169 -12.70 -0.87 20.42
N TRP A 170 -12.54 -0.03 19.39
CA TRP A 170 -13.43 -0.07 18.24
C TRP A 170 -13.21 -1.32 17.37
N LEU A 171 -11.99 -1.85 17.37
CA LEU A 171 -11.53 -2.91 16.47
C LEU A 171 -11.58 -4.32 17.08
N ASP A 172 -11.46 -4.46 18.40
CA ASP A 172 -11.44 -5.76 19.06
C ASP A 172 -12.85 -6.35 19.23
N GLU A 173 -12.92 -7.66 19.50
CA GLU A 173 -14.20 -8.39 19.48
C GLU A 173 -14.96 -8.33 20.81
N ASP A 174 -14.30 -7.92 21.88
CA ASP A 174 -14.89 -7.93 23.21
C ASP A 174 -15.70 -6.65 23.48
N SER A 175 -15.98 -6.33 24.74
CA SER A 175 -16.75 -5.13 25.09
C SER A 175 -16.18 -4.50 26.37
N LEU A 176 -14.89 -4.75 26.61
CA LEU A 176 -14.16 -4.36 27.80
C LEU A 176 -13.27 -3.18 27.45
N ALA A 177 -13.68 -2.00 27.92
CA ALA A 177 -12.92 -0.80 27.63
C ALA A 177 -11.51 -0.86 28.23
N ARG A 178 -10.50 -0.52 27.41
CA ARG A 178 -9.13 -0.26 27.87
C ARG A 178 -9.07 0.90 28.87
N PRO A 179 -7.97 1.08 29.62
CA PRO A 179 -7.87 2.11 30.66
C PRO A 179 -8.27 3.52 30.21
N SER A 180 -7.92 3.90 28.98
CA SER A 180 -8.30 5.19 28.38
C SER A 180 -9.25 5.04 27.18
N GLY A 181 -9.83 3.85 27.02
CA GLY A 181 -10.61 3.45 25.86
C GLY A 181 -12.07 3.91 25.88
N ALA A 182 -12.82 3.37 24.93
CA ALA A 182 -14.22 3.69 24.70
C ALA A 182 -14.97 2.50 24.10
N GLU A 183 -15.94 1.99 24.85
CA GLU A 183 -16.87 0.95 24.42
C GLU A 183 -18.28 1.49 24.22
N GLN A 184 -19.24 0.61 23.89
CA GLN A 184 -20.63 0.97 23.57
C GLN A 184 -21.27 2.00 24.52
N ASP A 185 -21.03 1.91 25.83
CA ASP A 185 -21.55 2.86 26.83
C ASP A 185 -21.09 4.32 26.59
N SER A 186 -19.89 4.51 26.03
CA SER A 186 -19.34 5.82 25.67
C SER A 186 -20.03 6.44 24.45
N TYR A 187 -20.62 5.61 23.58
CA TYR A 187 -21.24 6.04 22.31
C TYR A 187 -22.76 6.13 22.38
N SER A 188 -23.40 5.43 23.33
CA SER A 188 -24.87 5.38 23.45
C SER A 188 -25.55 6.74 23.63
N GLY A 189 -24.84 7.75 24.17
CA GLY A 189 -25.35 9.11 24.37
C GLY A 189 -25.25 10.03 23.15
N GLN A 190 -24.62 9.59 22.06
CA GLN A 190 -24.40 10.43 20.86
C GLN A 190 -25.67 10.55 20.01
N SER A 191 -25.76 11.63 19.21
CA SER A 191 -26.86 11.87 18.27
C SER A 191 -26.28 12.20 16.88
N PRO A 192 -26.40 11.30 15.89
CA PRO A 192 -27.07 9.99 15.95
C PRO A 192 -26.36 9.01 16.90
N THR A 193 -27.10 8.03 17.42
CA THR A 193 -26.51 6.98 18.24
C THR A 193 -25.57 6.15 17.37
N VAL A 194 -24.34 6.02 17.84
CA VAL A 194 -23.29 5.24 17.20
C VAL A 194 -23.20 3.89 17.90
N THR A 195 -23.21 2.82 17.11
CA THR A 195 -22.95 1.46 17.58
C THR A 195 -21.49 1.13 17.31
N VAL A 196 -20.79 0.65 18.33
CA VAL A 196 -19.39 0.23 18.19
C VAL A 196 -19.34 -1.04 17.33
N ARG A 197 -18.33 -1.13 16.47
CA ARG A 197 -18.22 -2.23 15.51
C ARG A 197 -17.84 -3.55 16.16
N ASN A 198 -16.90 -3.50 17.10
CA ASN A 198 -16.26 -4.64 17.75
C ASN A 198 -15.73 -5.65 16.73
N GLY A 199 -14.91 -5.14 15.80
CA GLY A 199 -14.37 -5.94 14.71
C GLY A 199 -13.73 -5.11 13.59
N PRO A 200 -13.28 -5.76 12.51
CA PRO A 200 -12.53 -5.11 11.44
C PRO A 200 -13.36 -4.05 10.70
N ILE A 201 -12.77 -2.87 10.52
CA ILE A 201 -13.38 -1.75 9.78
C ILE A 201 -13.33 -1.98 8.27
N SER A 202 -14.33 -1.44 7.57
CA SER A 202 -14.45 -1.55 6.10
C SER A 202 -13.91 -0.34 5.34
N SER A 203 -13.66 0.77 6.03
CA SER A 203 -13.10 2.00 5.47
C SER A 203 -12.40 2.78 6.57
N LEU A 204 -11.34 3.52 6.23
CA LEU A 204 -10.68 4.44 7.17
C LEU A 204 -11.60 5.59 7.60
N ASP A 205 -12.58 5.97 6.78
CA ASP A 205 -13.56 7.01 7.12
C ASP A 205 -14.39 6.65 8.36
N GLU A 206 -14.48 5.36 8.69
CA GLU A 206 -15.16 4.89 9.89
C GLU A 206 -14.50 5.38 11.18
N LEU A 207 -13.20 5.70 11.13
CA LEU A 207 -12.50 6.29 12.28
C LEU A 207 -13.11 7.61 12.71
N LEU A 208 -13.84 8.33 11.86
CA LEU A 208 -14.57 9.55 12.23
C LEU A 208 -15.71 9.30 13.24
N LEU A 209 -16.11 8.04 13.45
CA LEU A 209 -17.06 7.64 14.47
C LEU A 209 -16.39 7.36 15.81
N VAL A 210 -15.08 7.15 15.81
CA VAL A 210 -14.29 6.84 17.01
C VAL A 210 -14.07 8.09 17.84
N ARG A 211 -14.21 7.95 19.16
CA ARG A 211 -14.08 9.07 20.10
C ARG A 211 -12.71 9.75 19.96
N GLY A 212 -12.72 11.06 19.69
CA GLY A 212 -11.53 11.90 19.65
C GLY A 212 -10.87 12.01 18.27
N VAL A 213 -11.32 11.23 17.29
CA VAL A 213 -10.87 11.37 15.90
C VAL A 213 -11.63 12.51 15.22
N THR A 214 -10.91 13.40 14.54
CA THR A 214 -11.50 14.51 13.78
C THR A 214 -11.14 14.41 12.30
N PRO A 215 -11.89 15.07 11.40
CA PRO A 215 -11.51 15.17 9.99
C PRO A 215 -10.10 15.71 9.78
N ASP A 216 -9.68 16.69 10.58
CA ASP A 216 -8.34 17.30 10.50
C ASP A 216 -7.24 16.28 10.85
N LEU A 217 -7.45 15.44 11.87
CA LEU A 217 -6.52 14.36 12.20
C LEU A 217 -6.46 13.31 11.09
N LEU A 218 -7.62 12.92 10.55
CA LEU A 218 -7.71 11.84 9.57
C LEU A 218 -7.18 12.26 8.19
N PHE A 219 -7.66 13.38 7.65
CA PHE A 219 -7.38 13.81 6.27
C PHE A 219 -6.29 14.87 6.17
N GLY A 220 -5.97 15.56 7.26
CA GLY A 220 -4.98 16.64 7.25
C GLY A 220 -5.38 17.83 6.37
N GLU A 221 -4.36 18.48 5.82
CA GLU A 221 -4.41 19.72 5.03
C GLU A 221 -4.48 19.46 3.51
N ASP A 222 -4.29 18.23 3.04
CA ASP A 222 -4.37 17.87 1.60
C ASP A 222 -5.83 17.70 1.15
N LEU A 223 -6.50 18.83 0.89
CA LEU A 223 -7.93 18.88 0.60
C LEU A 223 -8.28 18.16 -0.70
N ASN A 224 -7.41 18.30 -1.70
CA ASN A 224 -7.66 17.76 -3.03
C ASN A 224 -7.07 16.34 -3.20
N ARG A 225 -6.26 15.87 -2.24
CA ARG A 225 -5.62 14.55 -2.21
C ARG A 225 -4.61 14.35 -3.34
N ASN A 226 -3.84 15.37 -3.73
CA ASN A 226 -2.79 15.27 -4.75
C ASN A 226 -1.39 15.01 -4.15
N GLY A 227 -1.25 15.08 -2.82
CA GLY A 227 0.03 14.97 -2.14
C GLY A 227 0.99 16.13 -2.40
N LEU A 228 0.49 17.24 -2.96
CA LEU A 228 1.24 18.46 -3.22
C LEU A 228 0.75 19.58 -2.30
N LEU A 229 1.65 20.43 -1.83
CA LEU A 229 1.28 21.58 -1.00
C LEU A 229 0.72 22.70 -1.88
N ASP A 230 -0.59 22.88 -1.88
CA ASP A 230 -1.24 23.94 -2.65
C ASP A 230 -1.26 25.29 -1.89
N PRO A 231 -1.38 26.44 -2.59
CA PRO A 231 -1.38 27.75 -1.94
C PRO A 231 -2.45 27.94 -0.86
N ASN A 232 -3.61 27.27 -0.98
CA ASN A 232 -4.69 27.31 -0.01
C ASN A 232 -4.53 26.31 1.14
N GLU A 233 -3.44 25.52 1.13
CA GLU A 233 -3.09 24.54 2.17
C GLU A 233 -1.84 25.02 2.95
N ASN A 234 -1.47 26.29 2.75
CA ASN A 234 -0.35 26.97 3.39
C ASN A 234 -0.66 28.47 3.58
N ASP A 235 -1.95 28.83 3.77
CA ASP A 235 -2.42 30.21 3.95
C ASP A 235 -3.02 30.50 5.34
N GLY A 236 -2.87 29.55 6.25
CA GLY A 236 -3.31 29.61 7.63
C GLY A 236 -4.83 29.43 7.71
N PRO A 237 -5.55 30.38 8.34
CA PRO A 237 -7.02 30.32 8.42
C PRO A 237 -7.71 31.07 7.26
N ALA A 238 -7.00 31.46 6.18
CA ALA A 238 -7.56 32.35 5.16
C ALA A 238 -8.52 31.61 4.22
N GLN A 239 -8.17 30.40 3.80
CA GLN A 239 -9.04 29.49 3.05
C GLN A 239 -9.10 28.12 3.73
N PRO A 240 -10.16 27.33 3.50
CA PRO A 240 -10.16 25.93 3.88
C PRO A 240 -9.17 25.11 3.02
N PRO A 241 -8.51 24.09 3.59
CA PRO A 241 -8.57 23.68 4.99
C PRO A 241 -7.80 24.65 5.89
N ILE A 242 -8.17 24.72 7.18
CA ILE A 242 -7.41 25.55 8.13
C ILE A 242 -6.06 24.87 8.33
N ASP A 243 -4.98 25.58 8.00
CA ASP A 243 -3.61 25.08 8.09
C ASP A 243 -2.75 25.93 9.04
N ASN A 244 -1.49 25.51 9.25
CA ASN A 244 -0.55 26.18 10.13
C ASN A 244 0.45 27.12 9.41
N ALA A 245 0.38 27.20 8.08
CA ALA A 245 1.24 27.96 7.17
C ALA A 245 2.75 27.76 7.39
N ASP A 246 3.18 26.54 7.72
CA ASP A 246 4.59 26.24 8.03
C ASP A 246 5.42 25.76 6.82
N GLY A 247 4.80 25.66 5.64
CA GLY A 247 5.43 25.16 4.42
C GLY A 247 5.59 23.65 4.34
N GLN A 248 4.93 22.88 5.21
CA GLN A 248 4.84 21.43 5.17
C GLN A 248 3.40 20.99 4.96
N LEU A 249 3.21 19.94 4.17
CA LEU A 249 1.90 19.35 3.94
C LEU A 249 1.61 18.28 4.98
N GLN A 250 0.63 18.52 5.84
CA GLN A 250 0.12 17.47 6.73
C GLN A 250 -0.91 16.63 5.99
N ARG A 251 -0.55 15.42 5.56
CA ARG A 251 -1.48 14.50 4.86
C ARG A 251 -2.48 13.75 5.76
N GLY A 252 -2.42 13.98 7.07
CA GLY A 252 -3.28 13.33 8.06
C GLY A 252 -2.99 11.82 8.23
N TRP A 253 -3.81 11.15 9.04
CA TRP A 253 -3.65 9.74 9.36
C TRP A 253 -3.89 8.77 8.20
N ILE A 254 -4.52 9.20 7.09
CA ILE A 254 -4.63 8.36 5.89
C ILE A 254 -3.27 7.99 5.28
N GLU A 255 -2.23 8.75 5.61
CA GLU A 255 -0.86 8.46 5.20
C GLU A 255 -0.26 7.30 6.00
N TYR A 256 -0.72 7.10 7.24
CA TYR A 256 -0.14 6.13 8.18
C TYR A 256 -0.94 4.84 8.31
N PHE A 257 -2.24 4.87 8.02
CA PHE A 257 -3.14 3.73 8.20
C PHE A 257 -3.62 3.12 6.89
N THR A 258 -3.85 1.81 6.95
CA THR A 258 -4.52 1.03 5.90
C THR A 258 -5.46 0.00 6.52
N ILE A 259 -6.30 -0.60 5.67
CA ILE A 259 -7.09 -1.80 5.97
C ILE A 259 -6.76 -2.97 5.03
N HIS A 260 -5.83 -2.78 4.07
CA HIS A 260 -5.60 -3.70 2.96
C HIS A 260 -4.19 -4.31 2.90
N GLY A 261 -3.19 -3.76 3.60
CA GLY A 261 -1.79 -4.21 3.51
C GLY A 261 -1.56 -5.72 3.78
N ARG A 262 -0.92 -6.39 2.82
CA ARG A 262 -0.61 -7.84 2.80
C ARG A 262 0.67 -8.13 2.03
N GLU A 263 1.37 -9.18 2.46
CA GLU A 263 2.53 -9.78 1.78
C GLU A 263 2.18 -11.21 1.33
N SER A 264 2.56 -11.59 0.12
CA SER A 264 2.34 -12.92 -0.43
C SER A 264 3.31 -13.95 0.16
N ASN A 265 2.80 -15.12 0.53
CA ASN A 265 3.58 -16.22 1.11
C ASN A 265 3.84 -17.35 0.10
N VAL A 266 3.83 -17.03 -1.20
CA VAL A 266 4.18 -17.94 -2.30
C VAL A 266 5.49 -17.49 -2.96
N ARG A 267 6.11 -18.37 -3.74
CA ARG A 267 7.33 -18.07 -4.49
C ARG A 267 7.08 -17.03 -5.59
N VAL A 268 8.15 -16.46 -6.14
CA VAL A 268 8.08 -15.54 -7.29
C VAL A 268 7.38 -16.17 -8.50
N ASP A 269 7.48 -17.49 -8.70
CA ASP A 269 6.79 -18.21 -9.78
C ASP A 269 5.31 -18.57 -9.46
N GLY A 270 4.82 -18.20 -8.28
CA GLY A 270 3.47 -18.48 -7.79
C GLY A 270 3.29 -19.84 -7.13
N SER A 271 4.32 -20.69 -7.07
CA SER A 271 4.28 -21.98 -6.38
C SER A 271 4.33 -21.81 -4.85
N LYS A 272 3.86 -22.81 -4.10
CA LYS A 272 3.88 -22.75 -2.63
C LYS A 272 5.32 -22.84 -2.11
N LYS A 273 5.63 -22.03 -1.09
CA LYS A 273 6.87 -22.16 -0.33
C LYS A 273 6.87 -23.46 0.48
N ILE A 274 8.06 -23.93 0.84
CA ILE A 274 8.20 -25.08 1.74
C ILE A 274 7.91 -24.58 3.16
N ASN A 275 6.83 -25.08 3.77
CA ASN A 275 6.56 -24.86 5.19
C ASN A 275 7.63 -25.58 6.03
N ILE A 276 8.57 -24.83 6.61
CA ILE A 276 9.67 -25.38 7.42
C ILE A 276 9.18 -26.02 8.72
N ASN A 277 7.98 -25.63 9.17
CA ASN A 277 7.33 -26.16 10.36
C ASN A 277 6.36 -27.31 10.03
N ASN A 278 6.38 -27.87 8.82
CA ASN A 278 5.57 -29.03 8.47
C ASN A 278 5.73 -30.15 9.54
N PRO A 279 4.62 -30.67 10.11
CA PRO A 279 4.67 -31.72 11.12
C PRO A 279 5.14 -33.07 10.56
N ASP A 280 4.97 -33.30 9.25
CA ASP A 280 5.51 -34.47 8.55
C ASP A 280 6.98 -34.22 8.19
N LEU A 281 7.88 -34.76 9.01
CA LEU A 281 9.32 -34.60 8.88
C LEU A 281 9.90 -35.34 7.67
N ASP A 282 9.29 -36.44 7.22
CA ASP A 282 9.75 -37.17 6.02
C ASP A 282 9.38 -36.38 4.75
N ALA A 283 8.16 -35.84 4.70
CA ALA A 283 7.73 -34.96 3.62
C ALA A 283 8.58 -33.67 3.58
N LEU A 284 8.85 -33.06 4.74
CA LEU A 284 9.73 -31.88 4.85
C LEU A 284 11.14 -32.19 4.33
N PHE A 285 11.73 -33.31 4.78
CA PHE A 285 13.06 -33.72 4.35
C PHE A 285 13.13 -33.91 2.84
N THR A 286 12.14 -34.62 2.27
CA THR A 286 12.07 -34.89 0.83
C THR A 286 11.97 -33.59 0.03
N ALA A 287 11.10 -32.66 0.45
CA ALA A 287 10.92 -31.37 -0.22
C ALA A 287 12.21 -30.54 -0.19
N VAL A 288 12.86 -30.43 0.98
CA VAL A 288 14.11 -29.68 1.12
C VAL A 288 15.25 -30.32 0.34
N GLN A 289 15.34 -31.66 0.35
CA GLN A 289 16.39 -32.38 -0.36
C GLN A 289 16.31 -32.15 -1.87
N GLN A 290 15.10 -32.12 -2.42
CA GLN A 290 14.90 -31.87 -3.85
C GLN A 290 15.35 -30.47 -4.27
N GLU A 291 15.10 -29.47 -3.42
CA GLU A 291 15.40 -28.06 -3.75
C GLU A 291 16.83 -27.63 -3.40
N LEU A 292 17.30 -27.98 -2.20
CA LEU A 292 18.55 -27.45 -1.62
C LEU A 292 19.59 -28.53 -1.30
N GLY A 293 19.30 -29.78 -1.65
CA GLY A 293 20.21 -30.91 -1.48
C GLY A 293 20.17 -31.55 -0.09
N LEU A 294 20.91 -32.66 0.01
CA LEU A 294 20.87 -33.58 1.15
C LEU A 294 21.33 -32.94 2.47
N ASP A 295 22.42 -32.16 2.44
CA ASP A 295 23.02 -31.63 3.67
C ASP A 295 22.11 -30.59 4.34
N THR A 296 21.46 -29.74 3.54
CA THR A 296 20.46 -28.77 4.01
C THR A 296 19.25 -29.48 4.61
N ALA A 297 18.74 -30.53 3.96
CA ALA A 297 17.63 -31.31 4.47
C ALA A 297 17.95 -31.96 5.83
N LYS A 298 19.15 -32.57 5.96
CA LYS A 298 19.61 -33.12 7.24
C LYS A 298 19.71 -32.05 8.33
N PHE A 299 20.24 -30.88 8.01
CA PHE A 299 20.35 -29.78 8.97
C PHE A 299 18.99 -29.31 9.48
N ILE A 300 17.99 -29.11 8.59
CA ILE A 300 16.65 -28.66 8.99
C ILE A 300 15.97 -29.72 9.88
N ILE A 301 16.05 -31.01 9.51
CA ILE A 301 15.48 -32.09 10.34
C ILE A 301 16.19 -32.17 11.70
N ALA A 302 17.51 -32.03 11.74
CA ALA A 302 18.25 -31.97 12.99
C ALA A 302 17.81 -30.79 13.86
N TYR A 303 17.61 -29.60 13.27
CA TYR A 303 17.12 -28.42 13.97
C TYR A 303 15.74 -28.66 14.58
N ARG A 304 14.82 -29.27 13.82
CA ARG A 304 13.43 -29.53 14.25
C ARG A 304 13.31 -30.61 15.33
N THR A 305 14.25 -31.55 15.41
CA THR A 305 14.18 -32.73 16.28
C THR A 305 15.05 -32.65 17.54
N VAL A 306 16.10 -31.83 17.51
CA VAL A 306 17.00 -31.61 18.65
C VAL A 306 16.54 -30.39 19.42
N GLN A 307 16.09 -30.60 20.65
CA GLN A 307 15.84 -29.50 21.57
C GLN A 307 17.19 -28.88 21.94
N GLN A 308 17.46 -27.65 21.49
CA GLN A 308 18.68 -26.96 21.87
C GLN A 308 18.69 -26.78 23.40
N SER A 309 19.72 -27.30 24.07
CA SER A 309 20.06 -26.81 25.40
C SER A 309 20.56 -25.38 25.21
N THR A 310 19.77 -24.39 25.61
CA THR A 310 20.17 -22.98 25.63
C THR A 310 21.33 -22.80 26.61
N GLY A 311 22.55 -23.04 26.13
CA GLY A 311 23.79 -22.80 26.85
C GLY A 311 24.18 -21.33 26.80
N GLY A 312 23.53 -20.50 27.62
CA GLY A 312 24.05 -19.18 27.99
C GLY A 312 25.15 -19.32 29.05
N PRO A 313 26.28 -18.57 28.99
CA PRO A 313 27.29 -18.61 30.03
C PRO A 313 26.77 -17.87 31.27
N GLY A 314 26.44 -18.63 32.32
CA GLY A 314 26.25 -18.10 33.67
C GLY A 314 24.79 -17.90 34.08
N SER A 315 24.18 -18.95 34.62
CA SER A 315 23.17 -18.81 35.68
C SER A 315 23.27 -20.01 36.63
N PRO A 316 23.17 -19.82 37.97
CA PRO A 316 23.48 -20.87 38.93
C PRO A 316 22.42 -21.96 38.92
N GLU A 317 22.84 -23.22 38.98
CA GLU A 317 21.97 -24.35 39.33
C GLU A 317 21.23 -24.06 40.64
N VAL A 318 19.92 -23.84 40.56
CA VAL A 318 19.02 -23.95 41.71
C VAL A 318 18.54 -25.41 41.76
N PRO A 319 18.83 -26.18 42.83
CA PRO A 319 18.33 -27.54 42.96
C PRO A 319 16.83 -27.52 43.28
N GLY A 320 16.00 -27.65 42.24
CA GLY A 320 14.54 -27.74 42.34
C GLY A 320 14.07 -29.15 42.68
N ASN A 321 13.58 -29.31 43.91
CA ASN A 321 13.09 -30.53 44.53
C ASN A 321 12.04 -31.29 43.69
N GLY A 322 12.23 -32.61 43.54
CA GLY A 322 11.42 -33.47 42.70
C GLY A 322 9.96 -33.64 43.15
N ARG A 323 9.04 -33.41 42.22
CA ARG A 323 7.71 -34.06 42.21
C ARG A 323 7.40 -34.56 40.81
N ARG A 324 7.78 -35.82 40.56
CA ARG A 324 7.35 -36.61 39.41
C ARG A 324 5.82 -36.76 39.44
N ARG A 325 5.11 -36.09 38.53
CA ARG A 325 3.76 -36.51 38.16
C ARG A 325 3.89 -37.69 37.20
N ASN A 326 3.68 -38.88 37.76
CA ASN A 326 3.50 -40.10 37.01
C ASN A 326 2.12 -40.06 36.33
N SER A 327 2.09 -39.76 35.03
CA SER A 327 0.95 -40.04 34.17
C SER A 327 1.37 -41.15 33.23
N GLY A 328 0.99 -42.38 33.57
CA GLY A 328 1.23 -43.55 32.75
C GLY A 328 0.36 -43.55 31.49
N SER A 329 0.99 -43.76 30.36
CA SER A 329 0.43 -44.59 29.28
C SER A 329 1.60 -45.32 28.64
N GLY A 330 1.77 -46.59 29.01
CA GLY A 330 2.73 -47.47 28.40
C GLY A 330 2.19 -47.97 27.07
N ASN A 331 2.96 -47.76 25.99
CA ASN A 331 2.80 -48.51 24.75
C ASN A 331 4.18 -48.83 24.15
N ASN A 332 4.45 -50.14 24.08
CA ASN A 332 5.47 -50.88 23.31
C ASN A 332 6.69 -50.15 22.73
N SER A 333 7.81 -50.24 23.43
CA SER A 333 9.16 -49.85 23.00
C SER A 333 9.85 -50.87 22.09
N ASN A 334 9.20 -51.30 21.00
CA ASN A 334 9.82 -52.21 20.02
C ASN A 334 9.58 -51.83 18.55
N GLN A 335 9.17 -50.59 18.29
CA GLN A 335 9.23 -50.07 16.92
C GLN A 335 10.69 -49.74 16.58
N PRO A 336 11.17 -50.16 15.39
CA PRO A 336 12.46 -49.71 14.90
C PRO A 336 12.45 -48.17 14.81
N PRO A 337 13.60 -47.50 15.04
CA PRO A 337 13.68 -46.06 14.92
C PRO A 337 13.25 -45.64 13.52
N GLU A 338 12.38 -44.65 13.45
CA GLU A 338 12.01 -44.01 12.20
C GLU A 338 13.14 -43.08 11.80
N LEU A 339 13.86 -43.44 10.74
CA LEU A 339 15.06 -42.73 10.30
C LEU A 339 14.77 -41.95 9.02
N VAL A 340 15.00 -40.63 9.06
CA VAL A 340 14.95 -39.75 7.89
C VAL A 340 16.30 -39.09 7.71
N GLY A 341 16.94 -39.31 6.55
CA GLY A 341 18.32 -38.83 6.31
C GLY A 341 19.37 -39.38 7.29
N GLY A 342 19.08 -40.51 7.94
CA GLY A 342 19.91 -41.10 9.00
C GLY A 342 19.66 -40.53 10.41
N ILE A 343 18.70 -39.62 10.58
CA ILE A 343 18.33 -39.00 11.87
C ILE A 343 17.06 -39.69 12.40
N ASP A 344 17.06 -40.04 13.69
CA ASP A 344 15.89 -40.62 14.37
C ASP A 344 14.83 -39.56 14.64
N ILE A 345 13.70 -39.68 13.92
CA ILE A 345 12.55 -38.79 14.02
C ILE A 345 11.39 -39.39 14.82
N SER A 346 11.57 -40.56 15.45
CA SER A 346 10.51 -41.26 16.20
C SER A 346 9.89 -40.40 17.34
N GLY A 347 10.63 -39.39 17.80
CA GLY A 347 10.17 -38.42 18.80
C GLY A 347 9.35 -37.26 18.25
N GLY A 348 9.12 -37.20 16.94
CA GLY A 348 8.47 -36.09 16.24
C GLY A 348 9.28 -34.79 16.25
N SER A 349 8.65 -33.71 15.78
CA SER A 349 9.20 -32.36 15.89
C SER A 349 9.13 -31.86 17.34
N LYS A 350 10.19 -31.17 17.79
CA LYS A 350 10.31 -30.67 19.17
C LYS A 350 10.44 -29.15 19.24
N VAL A 351 10.89 -28.50 18.17
CA VAL A 351 11.19 -27.07 18.12
C VAL A 351 10.63 -26.50 16.83
N ASN A 352 9.71 -25.53 16.91
CA ASN A 352 9.27 -24.72 15.77
C ASN A 352 10.28 -23.62 15.48
N VAL A 353 10.49 -23.36 14.19
CA VAL A 353 11.25 -22.20 13.71
C VAL A 353 10.32 -21.00 13.77
N ALA A 354 10.64 -20.01 14.60
CA ALA A 354 9.83 -18.80 14.72
C ALA A 354 10.25 -17.73 13.70
N SER A 355 11.49 -17.80 13.22
CA SER A 355 12.03 -16.91 12.18
C SER A 355 13.08 -17.64 11.34
N LEU A 356 13.12 -17.36 10.03
CA LEU A 356 14.14 -17.94 9.14
C LEU A 356 15.56 -17.50 9.53
N TYR A 357 15.71 -16.34 10.17
CA TYR A 357 17.00 -15.84 10.66
C TYR A 357 17.58 -16.71 11.79
N GLU A 358 16.75 -17.48 12.52
CA GLU A 358 17.21 -18.39 13.59
C GLU A 358 18.09 -19.53 13.08
N LEU A 359 17.99 -19.86 11.79
CA LEU A 359 18.76 -20.92 11.16
C LEU A 359 20.19 -20.50 10.84
N ILE A 360 20.45 -19.20 10.75
CA ILE A 360 21.72 -18.64 10.28
C ILE A 360 22.82 -18.88 11.31
N GLY A 361 23.95 -19.43 10.86
CA GLY A 361 25.16 -19.62 11.67
C GLY A 361 25.03 -20.62 12.81
N LYS A 362 23.94 -21.40 12.88
CA LYS A 362 23.74 -22.43 13.91
C LYS A 362 24.54 -23.70 13.63
N GLU A 363 24.89 -24.41 14.69
CA GLU A 363 25.47 -25.75 14.63
C GLU A 363 24.63 -26.71 15.48
N MET A 364 24.29 -27.88 14.94
CA MET A 364 23.44 -28.88 15.58
C MET A 364 24.24 -30.16 15.84
N GLN A 365 24.24 -30.65 17.08
CA GLN A 365 24.79 -31.96 17.40
C GLN A 365 23.68 -33.01 17.38
N VAL A 366 23.75 -33.95 16.44
CA VAL A 366 22.73 -34.98 16.25
C VAL A 366 23.38 -36.33 15.92
N LYS A 367 22.70 -37.43 16.21
CA LYS A 367 23.12 -38.76 15.75
C LYS A 367 22.64 -38.97 14.32
N VAL A 368 23.58 -39.15 13.39
CA VAL A 368 23.31 -39.54 12.01
C VAL A 368 23.84 -40.96 11.85
N ASP A 369 22.97 -41.90 11.47
CA ASP A 369 23.28 -43.32 11.32
C ASP A 369 23.95 -43.91 12.57
N GLY A 370 23.53 -43.44 13.75
CA GLY A 370 24.06 -43.85 15.06
C GLY A 370 25.34 -43.15 15.51
N SER A 371 26.00 -42.35 14.66
CA SER A 371 27.20 -41.59 14.99
C SER A 371 26.90 -40.14 15.35
N ASN A 372 27.46 -39.65 16.47
CA ASN A 372 27.37 -38.24 16.84
C ASN A 372 28.07 -37.39 15.77
N THR A 373 27.30 -36.51 15.13
CA THR A 373 27.75 -35.67 14.02
C THR A 373 27.35 -34.23 14.33
N THR A 374 28.24 -33.28 14.04
CA THR A 374 27.93 -31.85 14.10
C THR A 374 27.56 -31.38 12.71
N LEU A 375 26.29 -30.99 12.52
CA LEU A 375 25.79 -30.40 11.29
C LEU A 375 25.85 -28.88 11.40
N LYS A 376 26.46 -28.23 10.42
CA LYS A 376 26.54 -26.77 10.36
C LYS A 376 25.41 -26.23 9.50
N SER A 377 24.92 -25.04 9.85
CA SER A 377 23.96 -24.33 9.01
C SER A 377 24.55 -24.09 7.62
N PRO A 378 23.78 -24.33 6.54
CA PRO A 378 24.18 -23.96 5.20
C PRO A 378 24.24 -22.43 5.03
N TRP A 379 23.62 -21.66 5.93
CA TRP A 379 23.55 -20.21 5.89
C TRP A 379 24.55 -19.60 6.87
N GLN A 380 25.60 -18.95 6.33
CA GLN A 380 26.68 -18.35 7.11
C GLN A 380 26.30 -16.96 7.64
N LYS A 381 26.89 -16.54 8.77
CA LYS A 381 26.49 -15.31 9.48
C LYS A 381 27.11 -14.02 8.91
N GLU A 382 28.06 -14.17 8.00
CA GLU A 382 28.83 -13.08 7.41
C GLU A 382 27.94 -12.24 6.47
N PRO A 383 27.88 -10.91 6.62
CA PRO A 383 27.02 -10.06 5.79
C PRO A 383 27.20 -10.22 4.27
N SER A 384 28.43 -10.45 3.82
CA SER A 384 28.74 -10.66 2.40
C SER A 384 28.13 -11.95 1.83
N GLU A 385 27.89 -12.96 2.68
CA GLU A 385 27.22 -14.19 2.29
C GLU A 385 25.70 -14.04 2.41
N MET A 386 25.20 -13.36 3.45
CA MET A 386 23.76 -13.09 3.65
C MET A 386 23.10 -12.46 2.42
N ILE A 387 23.73 -11.45 1.80
CA ILE A 387 23.20 -10.79 0.59
C ILE A 387 22.86 -11.81 -0.52
N ARG A 388 23.63 -12.89 -0.61
CA ARG A 388 23.49 -13.88 -1.69
C ARG A 388 22.36 -14.86 -1.45
N TYR A 389 22.19 -15.33 -0.22
CA TYR A 389 21.25 -16.41 0.08
C TYR A 389 19.93 -15.94 0.66
N LEU A 390 19.85 -14.74 1.26
CA LEU A 390 18.61 -14.27 1.91
C LEU A 390 17.42 -14.19 0.94
N PRO A 391 17.56 -13.63 -0.28
CA PRO A 391 16.46 -13.63 -1.24
C PRO A 391 15.96 -15.05 -1.55
N THR A 392 16.85 -15.99 -1.85
CA THR A 392 16.50 -17.38 -2.13
C THR A 392 15.92 -18.09 -0.90
N LEU A 393 16.43 -17.82 0.31
CA LEU A 393 15.92 -18.39 1.56
C LEU A 393 14.47 -17.96 1.80
N HIS A 394 14.18 -16.66 1.68
CA HIS A 394 12.85 -16.09 1.87
C HIS A 394 11.89 -16.44 0.73
N ASP A 395 12.39 -16.68 -0.49
CA ASP A 395 11.57 -17.21 -1.60
C ASP A 395 11.27 -18.70 -1.42
N THR A 396 12.19 -19.50 -0.88
CA THR A 396 12.03 -20.96 -0.77
C THR A 396 11.13 -21.37 0.40
N PHE A 397 11.28 -20.73 1.56
CA PHE A 397 10.68 -21.19 2.82
C PHE A 397 9.58 -20.27 3.35
N ALA A 398 8.59 -20.90 3.99
CA ALA A 398 7.59 -20.25 4.82
C ALA A 398 7.56 -20.87 6.22
N LEU A 399 6.98 -20.14 7.18
CA LEU A 399 6.81 -20.60 8.56
C LEU A 399 5.51 -21.37 8.77
N ASP A 400 4.57 -21.23 7.85
CA ASP A 400 3.23 -21.82 7.83
C ASP A 400 2.74 -21.96 6.38
N ASP A 401 1.55 -22.53 6.20
CA ASP A 401 0.91 -22.76 4.90
C ASP A 401 -0.09 -21.66 4.50
N ALA A 402 -0.12 -20.51 5.20
CA ALA A 402 -1.00 -19.40 4.84
C ALA A 402 -0.62 -18.86 3.45
N GLU A 403 -1.58 -18.38 2.67
CA GLU A 403 -1.31 -17.86 1.32
C GLU A 403 -0.70 -16.45 1.36
N TYR A 404 -1.00 -15.68 2.39
CA TYR A 404 -0.51 -14.31 2.60
C TYR A 404 -0.34 -14.02 4.09
N ARG A 405 0.51 -13.04 4.40
CA ARG A 405 0.76 -12.51 5.74
C ARG A 405 0.29 -11.06 5.80
N PRO A 406 -0.75 -10.76 6.59
CA PRO A 406 -1.20 -9.39 6.76
C PRO A 406 -0.40 -8.69 7.87
N GLY A 407 -0.28 -7.36 7.82
CA GLY A 407 0.17 -6.55 8.96
C GLY A 407 1.69 -6.40 9.15
N ARG A 408 2.53 -7.02 8.31
CA ARG A 408 3.97 -6.72 8.30
C ARG A 408 4.23 -5.39 7.61
N ILE A 409 5.17 -4.62 8.16
CA ILE A 409 5.50 -3.26 7.75
C ILE A 409 6.67 -3.28 6.76
N ASN A 410 6.48 -2.69 5.58
CA ASN A 410 7.51 -2.56 4.56
C ASN A 410 8.56 -1.51 4.97
N ILE A 411 9.74 -1.98 5.37
CA ILE A 411 10.86 -1.13 5.80
C ILE A 411 11.57 -0.38 4.67
N ASN A 412 11.18 -0.55 3.42
CA ASN A 412 11.72 0.22 2.31
C ASN A 412 10.92 1.51 2.05
N GLN A 413 9.62 1.53 2.40
CA GLN A 413 8.72 2.65 2.10
C GLN A 413 8.03 3.26 3.34
N ALA A 414 7.94 2.54 4.47
CA ALA A 414 7.22 3.02 5.65
C ALA A 414 7.76 4.36 6.19
N PRO A 415 6.92 5.38 6.42
CA PRO A 415 7.30 6.64 7.06
C PRO A 415 8.04 6.43 8.39
N GLN A 416 8.85 7.42 8.79
CA GLN A 416 9.63 7.34 10.02
C GLN A 416 8.75 7.10 11.24
N GLU A 417 7.60 7.77 11.31
CA GLU A 417 6.62 7.68 12.39
C GLU A 417 6.17 6.22 12.57
N ILE A 418 5.91 5.51 11.48
CA ILE A 418 5.51 4.09 11.53
C ILE A 418 6.65 3.21 12.03
N LEU A 419 7.89 3.49 11.64
CA LEU A 419 9.04 2.73 12.13
C LEU A 419 9.28 2.94 13.62
N MET A 420 9.03 4.15 14.15
CA MET A 420 9.16 4.44 15.59
C MET A 420 8.17 3.61 16.43
N ASN A 421 7.01 3.30 15.87
CA ASN A 421 5.99 2.50 16.51
C ASN A 421 6.34 1.00 16.63
N ILE A 422 7.38 0.50 15.92
CA ILE A 422 7.69 -0.93 15.86
C ILE A 422 8.31 -1.41 17.20
N PRO A 423 7.69 -2.41 17.88
CA PRO A 423 8.18 -2.88 19.17
C PRO A 423 9.64 -3.33 19.12
N GLY A 424 10.45 -2.72 19.99
CA GLY A 424 11.86 -3.04 20.14
C GLY A 424 12.78 -2.39 19.11
N LEU A 425 12.29 -1.58 18.17
CA LEU A 425 13.15 -0.81 17.27
C LEU A 425 13.56 0.51 17.95
N ASP A 426 14.87 0.76 18.06
CA ASP A 426 15.38 1.97 18.72
C ASP A 426 15.33 3.20 17.79
N PRO A 427 15.01 4.41 18.29
CA PRO A 427 14.96 5.62 17.47
C PRO A 427 16.24 5.92 16.67
N GLN A 428 17.42 5.59 17.19
CA GLN A 428 18.69 5.75 16.48
C GLN A 428 18.81 4.76 15.32
N VAL A 429 18.32 3.54 15.49
CA VAL A 429 18.24 2.55 14.41
C VAL A 429 17.26 3.02 13.34
N VAL A 430 16.10 3.56 13.73
CA VAL A 430 15.12 4.15 12.80
C VAL A 430 15.76 5.26 11.95
N GLN A 431 16.46 6.21 12.56
CA GLN A 431 17.16 7.26 11.81
C GLN A 431 18.21 6.68 10.86
N SER A 432 18.92 5.63 11.29
CA SER A 432 19.90 4.95 10.44
C SER A 432 19.25 4.21 9.27
N ILE A 433 18.04 3.65 9.46
CA ILE A 433 17.25 3.03 8.40
C ILE A 433 16.83 4.07 7.37
N VAL A 434 16.24 5.19 7.82
CA VAL A 434 15.79 6.27 6.94
C VAL A 434 16.97 6.85 6.16
N ALA A 435 18.06 7.21 6.84
CA ALA A 435 19.27 7.70 6.18
C ALA A 435 19.85 6.67 5.20
N ALA A 436 19.81 5.38 5.52
CA ALA A 436 20.26 4.34 4.61
C ALA A 436 19.37 4.26 3.36
N ARG A 437 18.07 4.56 3.42
CA ARG A 437 17.16 4.61 2.25
C ARG A 437 17.57 5.71 1.28
N ASP A 438 17.83 6.91 1.77
CA ASP A 438 18.11 8.09 0.94
C ASP A 438 19.43 8.04 0.16
N THR A 439 20.36 7.16 0.55
CA THR A 439 21.68 7.02 -0.12
C THR A 439 21.63 6.29 -1.46
N VAL A 440 20.48 5.77 -1.87
CA VAL A 440 20.33 4.92 -3.06
C VAL A 440 19.40 5.64 -4.02
N ASP A 441 19.87 5.88 -5.25
CA ASP A 441 19.02 6.39 -6.32
C ASP A 441 17.80 5.47 -6.48
N ALA A 442 16.61 6.07 -6.59
CA ALA A 442 15.30 5.43 -6.73
C ALA A 442 15.20 4.30 -7.79
N SER A 443 16.19 4.21 -8.68
CA SER A 443 16.31 3.24 -9.78
C SER A 443 17.23 2.05 -9.49
N ASP A 444 17.90 2.00 -8.33
CA ASP A 444 18.83 0.92 -7.99
C ASP A 444 18.09 -0.19 -7.25
N ASP A 445 17.70 -1.24 -8.00
CA ASP A 445 17.19 -2.51 -7.46
C ASP A 445 18.34 -3.27 -6.76
N SER A 446 18.87 -2.68 -5.69
CA SER A 446 19.97 -3.25 -4.93
C SER A 446 19.55 -4.60 -4.34
N PRO A 447 20.28 -5.69 -4.61
CA PRO A 447 19.86 -7.05 -4.26
C PRO A 447 19.76 -7.27 -2.75
N ASP A 448 20.37 -6.41 -1.93
CA ASP A 448 20.22 -6.47 -0.48
C ASP A 448 18.80 -6.10 -0.02
N ARG A 449 18.11 -5.17 -0.69
CA ARG A 449 16.80 -4.63 -0.25
C ARG A 449 15.59 -5.51 -0.57
N VAL A 450 15.78 -6.64 -1.24
CA VAL A 450 14.70 -7.59 -1.58
C VAL A 450 14.07 -8.20 -0.32
N THR A 451 14.82 -8.29 0.78
CA THR A 451 14.34 -8.84 2.06
C THR A 451 14.59 -7.87 3.20
N ALA A 452 13.82 -7.98 4.29
CA ALA A 452 14.05 -7.17 5.49
C ALA A 452 15.45 -7.40 6.12
N GLY A 453 16.13 -8.47 5.72
CA GLY A 453 17.45 -8.85 6.23
C GLY A 453 18.56 -7.87 5.84
N TRP A 454 18.29 -6.89 4.97
CA TRP A 454 19.26 -5.82 4.68
C TRP A 454 19.67 -5.05 5.94
N LEU A 455 18.82 -5.01 6.98
CA LEU A 455 19.15 -4.42 8.28
C LEU A 455 20.33 -5.12 8.95
N VAL A 456 20.41 -6.46 8.87
CA VAL A 456 21.54 -7.23 9.43
C VAL A 456 22.75 -7.15 8.51
N VAL A 457 22.52 -7.24 7.20
CA VAL A 457 23.58 -7.12 6.18
C VAL A 457 24.35 -5.80 6.33
N ARG A 458 23.62 -4.69 6.49
CA ARG A 458 24.21 -3.36 6.69
C ARG A 458 24.63 -3.10 8.13
N GLN A 459 24.51 -4.10 9.00
CA GLN A 459 24.90 -4.04 10.42
C GLN A 459 24.16 -2.93 11.19
N LEU A 460 22.93 -2.60 10.78
CA LEU A 460 22.05 -1.67 11.50
C LEU A 460 21.44 -2.34 12.74
N VAL A 461 21.23 -3.66 12.68
CA VAL A 461 20.78 -4.49 13.80
C VAL A 461 21.59 -5.78 13.87
N THR A 462 21.63 -6.40 15.05
CA THR A 462 22.23 -7.73 15.21
C THR A 462 21.30 -8.83 14.67
N LEU A 463 21.84 -10.02 14.41
CA LEU A 463 21.04 -11.16 13.97
C LEU A 463 19.98 -11.55 15.01
N GLU A 464 20.33 -11.52 16.29
CA GLU A 464 19.41 -11.79 17.40
C GLU A 464 18.28 -10.77 17.40
N LYS A 465 18.59 -9.50 17.17
CA LYS A 465 17.57 -8.46 17.11
C LYS A 465 16.68 -8.60 15.89
N MET A 466 17.22 -9.03 14.75
CA MET A 466 16.43 -9.29 13.56
C MET A 466 15.42 -10.41 13.75
N ILE A 467 15.75 -11.46 14.51
CA ILE A 467 14.81 -12.53 14.86
C ILE A 467 13.60 -11.96 15.61
N GLU A 468 13.82 -11.04 16.56
CA GLU A 468 12.73 -10.36 17.29
C GLU A 468 11.88 -9.46 16.39
N LEU A 469 12.50 -8.85 15.37
CA LEU A 469 11.82 -7.90 14.47
C LEU A 469 11.12 -8.59 13.28
N ASP A 470 11.53 -9.80 12.89
CA ASP A 470 11.01 -10.52 11.72
C ASP A 470 9.46 -10.60 11.66
N PRO A 471 8.73 -10.84 12.78
CA PRO A 471 7.27 -10.88 12.75
C PRO A 471 6.62 -9.56 12.30
N TYR A 472 7.30 -8.42 12.44
CA TYR A 472 6.76 -7.10 12.13
C TYR A 472 7.22 -6.56 10.79
N LEU A 473 8.33 -7.04 10.23
CA LEU A 473 9.01 -6.37 9.12
C LEU A 473 8.89 -7.15 7.82
N THR A 474 8.57 -6.49 6.71
CA THR A 474 8.81 -6.98 5.36
C THR A 474 9.62 -5.96 4.57
N ALA A 475 10.14 -6.35 3.41
CA ALA A 475 10.75 -5.44 2.43
C ALA A 475 9.82 -5.10 1.26
N GLN A 476 8.70 -5.83 1.13
CA GLN A 476 7.74 -5.65 0.06
C GLN A 476 6.39 -6.27 0.44
N GLY A 477 5.32 -5.53 0.19
CA GLY A 477 3.97 -6.01 0.15
C GLY A 477 3.46 -6.19 -1.28
N ASP A 478 2.27 -6.76 -1.38
CA ASP A 478 1.61 -7.09 -2.64
C ASP A 478 0.30 -6.33 -2.86
N VAL A 479 0.04 -5.29 -2.05
CA VAL A 479 -1.15 -4.45 -2.20
C VAL A 479 -0.70 -3.02 -2.45
N TYR A 480 -1.16 -2.45 -3.55
CA TYR A 480 -0.63 -1.19 -4.07
C TYR A 480 -1.73 -0.15 -4.23
N HIS A 481 -1.46 1.07 -3.75
CA HIS A 481 -2.28 2.27 -3.89
C HIS A 481 -1.63 3.24 -4.87
N PHE A 482 -2.44 3.85 -5.73
CA PHE A 482 -1.97 4.84 -6.69
C PHE A 482 -3.13 5.68 -7.23
N GLN A 483 -2.78 6.79 -7.88
CA GLN A 483 -3.71 7.59 -8.66
C GLN A 483 -3.37 7.51 -10.14
N VAL A 484 -4.38 7.65 -10.99
CA VAL A 484 -4.20 7.74 -12.44
C VAL A 484 -4.86 9.01 -12.94
N VAL A 485 -4.11 9.80 -13.71
CA VAL A 485 -4.60 11.04 -14.30
C VAL A 485 -4.63 10.87 -15.80
N GLY A 486 -5.83 10.84 -16.39
CA GLY A 486 -6.02 10.81 -17.82
C GLY A 486 -6.30 12.20 -18.38
N TYR A 487 -5.73 12.50 -19.54
CA TYR A 487 -5.79 13.81 -20.18
C TYR A 487 -5.55 13.71 -21.69
N SER A 488 -5.71 14.82 -22.42
CA SER A 488 -5.39 14.93 -23.85
C SER A 488 -4.24 15.90 -24.08
N GLU A 489 -3.41 15.64 -25.08
CA GLU A 489 -2.27 16.50 -25.46
C GLU A 489 -2.71 17.94 -25.79
N ARG A 490 -3.77 18.11 -26.58
CA ARG A 490 -4.25 19.44 -27.02
C ARG A 490 -4.81 20.37 -25.95
N GLY A 491 -5.23 19.84 -24.79
CA GLY A 491 -5.96 20.65 -23.81
C GLY A 491 -7.18 19.94 -23.26
N GLY A 492 -7.94 20.64 -22.42
CA GLY A 492 -9.27 20.20 -22.00
C GLY A 492 -9.30 19.49 -20.64
N PRO A 493 -10.39 18.77 -20.36
CA PRO A 493 -10.63 18.16 -19.05
C PRO A 493 -9.57 17.11 -18.71
N MET A 494 -9.30 16.98 -17.41
CA MET A 494 -8.48 15.93 -16.84
C MET A 494 -9.36 15.10 -15.92
N ASN A 495 -9.19 13.78 -15.94
CA ASN A 495 -9.91 12.87 -15.05
C ASN A 495 -8.91 12.17 -14.14
N ARG A 496 -9.19 12.20 -12.84
CA ARG A 496 -8.32 11.64 -11.81
C ARG A 496 -9.03 10.49 -11.12
N LEU A 497 -8.35 9.35 -11.06
CA LEU A 497 -8.79 8.13 -10.43
C LEU A 497 -7.86 7.77 -9.28
N GLU A 498 -8.41 7.12 -8.27
CA GLU A 498 -7.69 6.46 -7.21
C GLU A 498 -8.03 4.96 -7.23
N ALA A 499 -7.01 4.12 -7.13
CA ALA A 499 -7.16 2.67 -7.11
C ALA A 499 -6.31 2.02 -6.03
N ILE A 500 -6.81 0.92 -5.47
CA ILE A 500 -6.03 -0.03 -4.65
C ILE A 500 -6.16 -1.41 -5.29
N LEU A 501 -5.04 -2.02 -5.65
CA LEU A 501 -4.96 -3.36 -6.23
C LEU A 501 -4.29 -4.33 -5.27
N ASP A 502 -4.93 -5.46 -4.99
CA ASP A 502 -4.36 -6.60 -4.27
C ASP A 502 -3.80 -7.60 -5.28
N ALA A 503 -2.47 -7.69 -5.34
CA ALA A 503 -1.72 -8.62 -6.17
C ALA A 503 -1.16 -9.82 -5.37
N SER A 504 -1.57 -10.01 -4.11
CA SER A 504 -1.10 -11.10 -3.26
C SER A 504 -1.48 -12.48 -3.78
N GLY A 505 -2.59 -12.56 -4.53
CA GLY A 505 -3.05 -13.76 -5.24
C GLY A 505 -2.41 -13.98 -6.62
N LEU A 506 -2.97 -14.91 -7.40
CA LEU A 506 -2.51 -15.18 -8.78
C LEU A 506 -2.84 -14.04 -9.74
N ASN A 507 -4.03 -13.47 -9.62
CA ASN A 507 -4.49 -12.35 -10.43
C ASN A 507 -4.73 -11.14 -9.53
N PRO A 508 -4.31 -9.93 -9.94
CA PRO A 508 -4.62 -8.72 -9.20
C PRO A 508 -6.13 -8.46 -9.10
N VAL A 509 -6.57 -8.03 -7.92
CA VAL A 509 -7.98 -7.72 -7.62
C VAL A 509 -8.10 -6.25 -7.23
N LEU A 510 -9.04 -5.55 -7.85
CA LEU A 510 -9.37 -4.17 -7.51
C LEU A 510 -10.16 -4.11 -6.20
N LEU A 511 -9.54 -3.58 -5.15
CA LEU A 511 -10.14 -3.42 -3.82
C LEU A 511 -10.86 -2.08 -3.65
N LYS A 512 -10.24 -1.00 -4.15
CA LYS A 512 -10.79 0.35 -4.12
C LYS A 512 -10.72 0.96 -5.50
N PHE A 513 -11.77 1.67 -5.89
CA PHE A 513 -11.82 2.45 -7.12
C PHE A 513 -12.68 3.69 -6.91
N GLN A 514 -12.06 4.87 -6.97
CA GLN A 514 -12.73 6.13 -6.67
C GLN A 514 -12.40 7.20 -7.72
N ASP A 515 -13.43 7.94 -8.14
CA ASP A 515 -13.28 9.08 -9.02
C ASP A 515 -13.01 10.35 -8.20
N LEU A 516 -11.80 10.89 -8.35
CA LEU A 516 -11.35 12.12 -7.70
C LEU A 516 -11.48 13.35 -8.59
N SER A 517 -12.02 13.23 -9.82
CA SER A 517 -12.14 14.36 -10.76
C SER A 517 -12.97 15.53 -10.18
N ARG A 518 -13.83 15.26 -9.19
CA ARG A 518 -14.64 16.26 -8.48
C ARG A 518 -13.80 17.18 -7.58
N LEU A 519 -12.63 16.72 -7.16
CA LEU A 519 -11.65 17.48 -6.39
C LEU A 519 -10.73 18.32 -7.28
N GLY A 520 -11.03 18.42 -8.59
CA GLY A 520 -10.17 19.08 -9.57
C GLY A 520 -9.14 18.14 -10.18
N SER A 521 -8.30 18.70 -11.06
CA SER A 521 -7.26 17.93 -11.76
C SER A 521 -6.14 17.47 -10.83
N GLY A 522 -5.91 18.18 -9.71
CA GLY A 522 -4.86 17.92 -8.73
C GLY A 522 -3.44 18.25 -9.22
N TYR A 523 -3.19 18.11 -10.52
CA TYR A 523 -1.87 18.25 -11.12
C TYR A 523 -1.90 19.17 -12.34
N SER A 524 -0.81 19.88 -12.56
CA SER A 524 -0.54 20.59 -13.80
C SER A 524 -0.04 19.63 -14.88
N ARG A 525 -0.14 20.05 -16.15
CA ARG A 525 0.35 19.24 -17.28
C ARG A 525 1.86 19.09 -17.27
N GLU A 526 2.56 20.16 -16.88
CA GLU A 526 4.00 20.18 -16.73
C GLU A 526 4.45 19.21 -15.65
N GLN A 527 3.73 19.14 -14.52
CA GLN A 527 3.99 18.16 -13.46
C GLN A 527 3.83 16.71 -13.95
N LEU A 528 2.90 16.46 -14.88
CA LEU A 528 2.72 15.15 -15.50
C LEU A 528 3.70 14.85 -16.64
N GLY A 529 4.66 15.75 -16.92
CA GLY A 529 5.67 15.58 -17.96
C GLY A 529 5.18 15.93 -19.37
N VAL A 530 4.08 16.66 -19.50
CA VAL A 530 3.63 17.21 -20.78
C VAL A 530 4.44 18.48 -21.07
N PRO A 531 5.12 18.59 -22.22
CA PRO A 531 5.85 19.80 -22.58
C PRO A 531 4.88 20.99 -22.72
N PRO A 532 5.32 22.22 -22.35
CA PRO A 532 4.50 23.40 -22.55
C PRO A 532 4.22 23.59 -24.06
N PRO A 533 3.06 24.18 -24.43
CA PRO A 533 2.78 24.49 -25.82
C PRO A 533 3.89 25.40 -26.40
N PRO A 534 4.28 25.18 -27.67
CA PRO A 534 5.39 25.88 -28.32
C PRO A 534 5.20 27.39 -28.50
#